data_AF-A0ABD4XXI6-F1
#
_entry.id   AF-A0ABD4XXI6-F1
#
_cell.length_a   1.000
_cell.length_b   1.000
_cell.length_c   1.000
_cell.angle_alpha   90.00
_cell.angle_beta   90.00
_cell.angle_gamma   90.00
#
_symmetry.space_group_name_H-M   'P 1'
#
loop_
_entity.id
_entity.type
_entity.pdbx_description
1 polymer ?
#
loop_
_entity_poly.entity_id
_entity_poly.type
_entity_poly.pdbx_seq_one_letter_code
_entity_poly.pdbx_strand_id
1 'polypeptide(L)' 'MPTSDNDETLYRVGNFLQPLPGDPAVKGIVMAREEARRMAKAASCTPIAIWGQHDETIALFLNGEEFQPV' A
#
# COMPACT_ATOMS: atom_id res chain seq x y z
N MET A 1 2.48 21.32 5.55
CA MET A 1 1.25 21.44 4.74
C MET A 1 0.72 20.03 4.57
N PRO A 2 -0.52 19.70 4.96
CA PRO A 2 -1.07 18.40 4.60
C PRO A 2 -1.32 18.46 3.09
N THR A 3 -0.54 17.72 2.32
CA THR A 3 -0.84 17.49 0.91
C THR A 3 -2.19 16.81 0.87
N SER A 4 -3.19 17.49 0.30
CA SER A 4 -4.49 16.91 -0.01
C SER A 4 -4.25 15.73 -0.94
N ASP A 5 -4.07 14.55 -0.37
CA ASP A 5 -4.22 13.29 -1.09
C ASP A 5 -5.66 13.30 -1.59
N ASN A 6 -5.82 13.54 -2.89
CA ASN A 6 -7.12 13.53 -3.53
C ASN A 6 -7.77 12.16 -3.25
N ASP A 7 -8.97 12.17 -2.66
CA ASP A 7 -9.80 10.98 -2.45
C ASP A 7 -10.11 10.22 -3.76
N GLU A 8 -9.76 10.79 -4.91
CA GLU A 8 -9.91 10.19 -6.23
C GLU A 8 -8.68 9.42 -6.72
N THR A 9 -7.50 9.60 -6.11
CA THR A 9 -6.27 8.91 -6.54
C THR A 9 -6.38 7.42 -6.25
N LEU A 10 -6.22 6.59 -7.29
CA LEU A 10 -6.21 5.15 -7.18
C LEU A 10 -4.79 4.65 -6.82
N TYR A 11 -4.70 3.84 -5.78
CA TYR A 11 -3.48 3.20 -5.30
C TYR A 11 -3.62 1.69 -5.38
N ARG A 12 -2.59 1.00 -5.88
CA ARG A 12 -2.58 -0.47 -5.93
C ARG A 12 -1.91 -1.02 -4.67
N VAL A 13 -2.49 -2.04 -4.06
CA VAL A 13 -1.98 -2.64 -2.83
C VAL A 13 -1.67 -4.10 -3.08
N GLY A 14 -0.43 -4.54 -2.83
CA GLY A 14 -0.01 -5.89 -3.22
C GLY A 14 1.34 -6.30 -2.66
N ASN A 15 1.79 -7.51 -3.00
CA ASN A 15 3.09 -8.00 -2.56
C ASN A 15 4.22 -7.14 -3.12
N PHE A 16 5.15 -6.72 -2.26
CA PHE A 16 6.25 -5.82 -2.65
C PHE A 16 7.18 -6.43 -3.70
N LEU A 17 7.55 -7.70 -3.54
CA LEU A 17 8.51 -8.37 -4.44
C LEU A 17 7.85 -9.00 -5.68
N GLN A 18 6.51 -9.03 -5.73
CA GLN A 18 5.77 -9.68 -6.79
C GLN A 18 4.42 -8.97 -6.99
N PRO A 19 4.40 -7.79 -7.62
CA PRO A 19 3.15 -7.14 -7.99
C PRO A 19 2.40 -8.03 -8.99
N LEU A 20 1.12 -8.25 -8.74
CA LEU A 20 0.25 -9.07 -9.58
C LEU A 20 -0.76 -8.19 -10.34
N PRO A 21 -1.16 -8.57 -11.57
CA PRO A 21 -2.22 -7.86 -12.29
C PRO A 21 -3.57 -7.79 -11.56
N GLY A 22 -3.80 -8.68 -10.59
CA GLY A 22 -5.01 -8.74 -9.77
C GLY A 22 -4.91 -8.06 -8.40
N ASP A 23 -3.81 -7.35 -8.12
CA ASP A 23 -3.65 -6.63 -6.86
C ASP A 23 -4.78 -5.58 -6.71
N PRO A 24 -5.43 -5.50 -5.53
CA PRO A 24 -6.53 -4.56 -5.30
C PRO A 24 -6.09 -3.12 -5.53
N ALA A 25 -6.97 -2.37 -6.21
CA ALA A 25 -6.80 -0.95 -6.41
C ALA A 25 -7.85 -0.19 -5.59
N VAL A 26 -7.39 0.70 -4.72
CA VAL A 26 -8.19 1.39 -3.70
C VAL A 26 -8.08 2.90 -3.90
N LYS A 27 -9.18 3.63 -3.72
CA LYS A 27 -9.19 5.09 -3.85
C LYS A 27 -8.80 5.76 -2.54
N GLY A 28 -7.88 6.72 -2.62
CA GLY A 28 -7.38 7.50 -1.50
C GLY A 28 -6.29 6.78 -0.69
N ILE A 29 -5.30 7.54 -0.22
CA ILE A 29 -4.14 6.96 0.47
C ILE A 29 -4.53 6.33 1.82
N VAL A 30 -5.54 6.89 2.49
CA VAL A 30 -6.00 6.42 3.80
C VAL A 30 -6.55 5.01 3.67
N MET A 31 -7.41 4.78 2.67
CA MET A 31 -7.95 3.46 2.40
C MET A 31 -6.89 2.47 1.93
N ALA A 32 -5.94 2.92 1.12
CA ALA A 32 -4.82 2.10 0.68
C ALA A 32 -3.96 1.63 1.88
N ARG A 33 -3.72 2.49 2.88
CA ARG A 33 -3.02 2.13 4.11
C ARG A 33 -3.81 1.14 4.97
N GLU A 34 -5.12 1.32 5.10
CA GLU A 34 -5.96 0.37 5.83
C GLU A 34 -5.94 -1.01 5.18
N GLU A 35 -6.06 -1.07 3.86
CA GLU A 35 -6.01 -2.32 3.10
C GLU A 35 -4.62 -2.98 3.16
N ALA A 36 -3.55 -2.19 3.01
CA ALA A 36 -2.18 -2.69 3.12
C ALA A 36 -1.91 -3.28 4.51
N ARG A 37 -2.39 -2.63 5.57
CA ARG A 37 -2.30 -3.12 6.95
C ARG A 37 -3.07 -4.42 7.13
N ARG A 38 -4.28 -4.53 6.57
CA ARG A 38 -5.11 -5.75 6.62
C ARG A 38 -4.41 -6.90 5.91
N MET A 39 -3.91 -6.67 4.70
CA MET A 39 -3.17 -7.66 3.92
C MET A 39 -1.89 -8.08 4.63
N ALA A 40 -1.09 -7.14 5.15
CA ALA A 40 0.16 -7.44 5.83
C ALA A 40 -0.01 -8.25 7.14
N LYS A 41 -1.16 -8.11 7.83
CA LYS A 41 -1.51 -8.97 8.98
C LYS A 41 -1.86 -10.40 8.56
N ALA A 42 -2.46 -10.56 7.38
CA ALA A 42 -2.83 -11.87 6.85
C ALA A 42 -1.67 -12.56 6.11
N ALA A 43 -0.71 -11.78 5.63
CA ALA A 43 0.42 -12.25 4.85
C ALA A 43 1.51 -12.75 5.81
N SER A 44 1.72 -14.06 5.89
CA SER A 44 2.71 -14.73 6.76
C SER A 44 4.15 -14.25 6.47
N CYS A 45 4.52 -13.09 7.01
CA CYS A 45 5.79 -12.39 6.79
C CYS A 45 6.08 -11.97 5.34
N THR A 46 5.05 -11.85 4.49
CA THR A 46 5.25 -11.29 3.14
C THR A 46 5.03 -9.78 3.16
N PRO A 47 6.00 -8.95 2.72
CA PRO A 47 5.85 -7.51 2.71
C PRO A 47 4.79 -7.06 1.69
N ILE A 48 3.92 -6.15 2.12
CA ILE A 48 2.87 -5.55 1.29
C ILE A 48 3.25 -4.11 0.99
N ALA A 49 3.16 -3.70 -0.27
CA ALA A 49 3.44 -2.34 -0.72
C ALA A 49 2.16 -1.64 -1.18
N ILE A 50 2.16 -0.32 -1.01
CA ILE A 50 1.27 0.59 -1.73
C ILE A 50 2.05 1.12 -2.92
N TRP A 51 1.51 0.92 -4.10
CA TRP A 51 2.04 1.41 -5.38
C TRP A 51 1.27 2.65 -5.82
N GLY A 52 2.03 3.69 -6.17
CA GLY A 52 1.51 4.90 -6.80
C GLY A 52 1.14 4.67 -8.27
N GLN A 53 0.81 5.76 -8.96
CA GLN A 53 0.34 5.71 -10.35
C GLN A 53 1.46 5.42 -11.36
N HIS A 54 2.72 5.60 -10.97
CA HIS A 54 3.90 5.41 -11.81
C HIS A 54 4.74 4.21 -11.34
N ASP A 55 4.11 3.23 -10.69
CA ASP A 55 4.74 2.04 -10.10
C ASP A 55 5.80 2.35 -9.02
N GLU A 56 5.78 3.54 -8.44
CA GLU A 56 6.60 3.91 -7.30
C GLU A 56 6.04 3.30 -6.01
N THR A 57 6.91 2.82 -5.14
CA THR A 57 6.51 2.38 -3.79
C THR A 57 6.28 3.58 -2.91
N ILE A 58 5.03 3.77 -2.46
CA ILE A 58 4.63 4.87 -1.57
C ILE A 58 4.86 4.49 -0.12
N ALA A 59 4.51 3.27 0.27
CA ALA A 59 4.67 2.75 1.61
C ALA A 59 4.84 1.24 1.59
N LEU A 60 5.50 0.71 2.62
CA LEU A 60 5.75 -0.72 2.80
C LEU A 60 5.24 -1.16 4.17
N PHE A 61 4.64 -2.34 4.23
CA PHE A 61 4.05 -2.92 5.42
C PHE A 61 4.55 -4.34 5.65
N LEU A 62 4.82 -4.68 6.91
CA LEU A 62 5.15 -6.03 7.34
C LEU A 62 4.44 -6.34 8.65
N ASN A 63 3.76 -7.49 8.73
CA ASN A 63 3.02 -7.91 9.93
C ASN A 63 2.02 -6.85 10.46
N GLY A 64 1.46 -6.04 9.57
CA GLY A 64 0.53 -4.96 9.92
C GLY A 64 1.18 -3.66 10.43
N GLU A 65 2.51 -3.53 10.36
CA GLU A 65 3.24 -2.30 10.69
C GLU A 65 3.76 -1.62 9.43
N GLU A 66 3.68 -0.29 9.38
CA GLU A 66 4.21 0.52 8.28
C GLU A 66 5.70 0.78 8.54
N PHE A 67 6.54 0.50 7.55
CA PHE A 67 7.95 0.84 7.61
C PHE A 67 8.13 2.36 7.55
N GLN A 68 8.85 2.92 8.51
CA GLN A 68 9.22 4.34 8.56
C GLN A 68 10.75 4.43 8.45
N PRO A 69 11.31 4.92 7.32
CA PRO A 69 12.75 5.12 7.21
C PRO A 69 13.23 6.18 8.21
N VAL A 70 14.42 5.95 8.77
CA VAL A 70 15.14 6.87 9.68
C VAL A 70 16.03 7.83 8.93
#